data_AF-A0A355B3B7-F1
#
_entry.id   AF-A0A355B3B7-F1
#
_cell.length_a   1.000
_cell.length_b   1.000
_cell.length_c   1.000
_cell.angle_alpha   90.00
_cell.angle_beta   90.00
_cell.angle_gamma   90.00
#
_symmetry.space_group_name_H-M   'P 1'
#
loop_
_entity.id
_entity.type
_entity.pdbx_description
1 polymer ?
#
loop_
_entity_poly.entity_id
_entity_poly.type
_entity_poly.pdbx_seq_one_letter_code
_entity_poly.pdbx_strand_id
1 'polypeptide(L)'
;MNCIREIPAVRSWHERFKDKGLVVIGNHSPEFELEKSVSNVKKAIARLNVPYPVVMDNDHVNWRAFNNRFWPTVYLIGKKGIVRYKTIGEGNHARTEEMIKTLLAE
;
A
#
# COMPACT_ATOMS: atom_id res chain seq x y z
N MET A 1 3.76 12.27 -7.03
CA MET A 1 4.15 12.91 -5.74
C MET A 1 3.23 12.54 -4.57
N ASN A 2 1.92 12.38 -4.78
CA ASN A 2 0.92 12.09 -3.73
C ASN A 2 1.20 10.80 -2.92
N CYS A 3 1.82 9.77 -3.52
CA CYS A 3 2.18 8.54 -2.81
C CYS A 3 3.06 8.76 -1.57
N ILE A 4 3.97 9.76 -1.62
CA ILE A 4 4.90 10.02 -0.52
C ILE A 4 4.14 10.51 0.73
N ARG A 5 3.05 11.25 0.54
CA ARG A 5 2.23 11.79 1.63
C ARG A 5 1.33 10.73 2.28
N GLU A 6 1.04 9.65 1.56
CA GLU A 6 0.26 8.52 2.07
C GLU A 6 1.09 7.59 2.96
N ILE A 7 2.41 7.47 2.71
CA ILE A 7 3.30 6.53 3.41
C ILE A 7 3.27 6.67 4.95
N PRO A 8 3.29 7.87 5.55
CA PRO A 8 3.17 8.02 7.00
C PRO A 8 1.93 7.34 7.61
N ALA A 9 0.77 7.45 6.95
CA ALA A 9 -0.46 6.81 7.40
C ALA A 9 -0.35 5.29 7.32
N VAL A 10 0.14 4.76 6.18
CA VAL A 10 0.34 3.31 5.99
C VAL A 10 1.36 2.75 6.98
N ARG A 11 2.43 3.48 7.29
CA ARG A 11 3.41 3.12 8.33
C ARG A 11 2.75 3.04 9.71
N SER A 12 1.95 4.05 10.06
CA SER A 12 1.20 4.05 11.33
C SER A 12 0.29 2.84 11.46
N TRP A 13 -0.44 2.48 10.41
CA TRP A 13 -1.29 1.28 10.42
C TRP A 13 -0.47 0.00 10.55
N HIS A 14 0.62 -0.14 9.80
CA HIS A 14 1.50 -1.30 9.92
C HIS A 14 1.97 -1.49 11.36
N GLU A 15 2.56 -0.46 11.98
CA GLU A 15 3.09 -0.58 13.34
C GLU A 15 2.00 -0.89 14.38
N ARG A 16 0.83 -0.28 14.24
CA ARG A 16 -0.27 -0.43 15.23
C ARG A 16 -1.02 -1.75 15.13
N PHE A 17 -1.04 -2.36 13.95
CA PHE A 17 -1.92 -3.50 13.67
C PHE A 17 -1.19 -4.76 13.18
N LYS A 18 0.13 -4.73 12.93
CA LYS A 18 0.90 -5.92 12.50
C LYS A 18 0.72 -7.11 13.44
N ASP A 19 0.80 -6.87 14.75
CA ASP A 19 0.65 -7.92 15.77
C ASP A 19 -0.81 -8.32 16.02
N LYS A 20 -1.75 -7.64 15.37
CA LYS A 20 -3.20 -7.92 15.41
C LYS A 20 -3.69 -8.65 14.16
N GLY A 21 -2.80 -8.95 13.22
CA GLY A 21 -3.10 -9.67 11.99
C GLY A 21 -3.15 -8.82 10.72
N LEU A 22 -2.83 -7.52 10.78
CA LEU A 22 -2.70 -6.71 9.57
C LEU A 22 -1.38 -7.01 8.86
N VAL A 23 -1.46 -7.41 7.60
CA VAL A 23 -0.30 -7.48 6.70
C VAL A 23 -0.38 -6.34 5.71
N VAL A 24 0.72 -5.61 5.55
CA VAL A 24 0.85 -4.52 4.57
C VAL A 24 1.85 -4.94 3.50
N ILE A 25 1.48 -4.76 2.23
CA ILE A 25 2.36 -4.96 1.08
C ILE A 25 2.31 -3.70 0.22
N GLY A 26 3.46 -3.06 0.00
CA GLY A 26 3.58 -1.96 -0.95
C GLY A 26 3.75 -2.51 -2.37
N ASN A 27 2.78 -2.30 -3.25
CA ASN A 27 2.95 -2.61 -4.68
C ASN A 27 3.53 -1.39 -5.40
N HIS A 28 4.84 -1.40 -5.67
CA HIS A 28 5.51 -0.33 -6.41
C HIS A 28 5.32 -0.55 -7.91
N SER A 29 4.27 0.05 -8.47
CA SER A 29 4.06 0.18 -9.92
C SER A 29 4.67 1.51 -10.38
N PRO A 30 5.72 1.51 -11.21
CA PRO A 30 6.45 2.73 -11.58
C PRO A 30 5.69 3.58 -12.60
N GLU A 31 5.62 4.89 -12.36
CA GLU A 31 5.08 5.89 -13.27
C GLU A 31 6.14 6.27 -14.33
N PHE A 32 7.42 6.26 -13.96
CA PHE A 32 8.54 6.63 -14.83
C PHE A 32 9.60 5.53 -14.94
N GLU A 33 10.37 5.49 -16.03
CA GLU A 33 11.43 4.48 -16.25
C GLU A 33 12.47 4.46 -15.11
N LEU A 34 12.83 5.62 -14.55
CA LEU A 34 13.77 5.72 -13.43
C LEU A 34 13.29 5.01 -12.16
N GLU A 35 11.98 4.82 -12.02
CA GLU A 35 11.35 4.17 -10.88
C GLU A 35 11.37 2.64 -11.00
N LYS A 36 11.71 2.08 -12.18
CA LYS A 36 11.92 0.63 -12.36
C LYS A 36 13.19 0.13 -11.71
N SER A 37 14.13 1.02 -11.39
CA SER A 37 15.41 0.68 -10.77
C SER A 37 15.22 0.20 -9.33
N VAL A 38 15.51 -1.07 -9.09
CA VAL A 38 15.48 -1.68 -7.75
C VAL A 38 16.37 -0.92 -6.76
N SER A 39 17.52 -0.41 -7.20
CA SER A 39 18.42 0.34 -6.33
C SER A 39 17.83 1.69 -5.90
N ASN A 40 17.11 2.37 -6.80
CA ASN A 40 16.40 3.61 -6.48
C ASN A 40 15.25 3.37 -5.50
N VAL A 41 14.47 2.30 -5.71
CA VAL A 41 13.37 1.95 -4.82
C VAL A 41 13.88 1.55 -3.43
N LYS A 42 14.97 0.76 -3.34
CA LYS A 42 15.61 0.45 -2.05
C LYS A 42 16.06 1.70 -1.28
N LYS A 43 16.67 2.68 -1.97
CA LYS A 43 17.03 3.97 -1.36
C LYS A 43 15.79 4.73 -0.87
N ALA A 44 14.70 4.71 -1.64
CA ALA A 44 13.45 5.36 -1.24
C ALA A 44 12.80 4.68 -0.03
N ILE A 45 12.77 3.34 0.02
CA ILE A 45 12.29 2.54 1.16
C ILE A 45 13.04 2.93 2.43
N ALA A 46 14.38 2.98 2.37
CA ALA A 46 15.21 3.38 3.50
C ALA A 46 14.94 4.84 3.93
N ARG A 47 14.94 5.78 2.97
CA ARG A 47 14.70 7.21 3.23
C ARG A 47 13.33 7.49 3.84
N LEU A 48 12.30 6.77 3.41
CA LEU A 48 10.91 6.95 3.85
C LEU A 48 10.55 6.10 5.06
N ASN A 49 11.50 5.27 5.55
CA ASN A 49 11.35 4.33 6.64
C ASN A 49 10.13 3.41 6.44
N VAL A 50 10.04 2.77 5.27
CA VAL A 50 8.97 1.81 4.97
C VAL A 50 9.30 0.46 5.62
N PRO A 51 8.55 0.02 6.66
CA PRO A 51 8.89 -1.17 7.45
C PRO A 51 8.31 -2.47 6.87
N TYR A 52 7.42 -2.36 5.86
CA TYR A 52 6.70 -3.48 5.27
C TYR A 52 7.29 -3.91 3.92
N PRO A 53 7.04 -5.16 3.48
CA PRO A 53 7.50 -5.64 2.18
C PRO A 53 7.01 -4.78 1.02
N VAL A 54 7.88 -4.61 0.01
CA VAL A 54 7.58 -3.88 -1.22
C VAL A 54 7.83 -4.79 -2.43
N VAL A 55 6.83 -4.94 -3.28
CA VAL A 55 6.90 -5.68 -4.55
C VAL A 55 7.22 -4.69 -5.67
N MET A 56 8.15 -5.07 -6.55
CA MET A 56 8.44 -4.34 -7.79
C MET A 56 7.47 -4.82 -8.89
N ASP A 57 6.54 -3.97 -9.30
CA ASP A 57 5.54 -4.28 -10.33
C ASP A 57 5.88 -3.53 -11.63
N ASN A 58 7.12 -3.70 -12.10
CA ASN A 58 7.68 -2.96 -13.25
C ASN A 58 6.88 -3.19 -14.54
N ASP A 59 6.34 -4.41 -14.71
CA ASP A 59 5.57 -4.79 -15.88
C ASP A 59 4.06 -4.55 -15.70
N HIS A 60 3.66 -3.93 -14.59
CA HIS A 60 2.27 -3.59 -14.26
C HIS A 60 1.33 -4.80 -14.25
N VAL A 61 1.84 -5.98 -13.87
CA VAL A 61 1.07 -7.23 -13.79
C VAL A 61 0.03 -7.12 -12.68
N ASN A 62 0.44 -6.72 -11.48
CA ASN A 62 -0.48 -6.55 -10.35
C ASN A 62 -1.42 -5.37 -10.58
N TRP A 63 -0.88 -4.25 -11.07
CA TRP A 63 -1.66 -3.08 -11.46
C TRP A 63 -2.85 -3.42 -12.37
N ARG A 64 -2.60 -4.19 -13.45
CA ARG A 64 -3.66 -4.64 -14.37
C ARG A 64 -4.59 -5.65 -13.72
N ALA A 65 -4.06 -6.61 -12.95
CA ALA A 65 -4.87 -7.63 -12.27
C ALA A 65 -5.88 -7.01 -11.28
N PHE A 66 -5.50 -5.93 -10.61
CA PHE A 66 -6.38 -5.17 -9.70
C PHE A 66 -7.26 -4.12 -10.42
N ASN A 67 -7.21 -4.08 -11.75
CA ASN A 67 -7.83 -3.04 -12.60
C ASN A 67 -7.57 -1.64 -12.03
N ASN A 68 -6.34 -1.38 -11.58
CA ASN A 68 -5.96 -0.11 -11.00
C ASN A 68 -5.68 0.92 -12.10
N ARG A 69 -5.92 2.19 -11.80
CA ARG A 69 -5.71 3.31 -12.74
C ARG A 69 -5.11 4.55 -12.07
N PHE A 70 -4.87 4.51 -10.76
CA PHE A 70 -4.53 5.70 -9.99
C PHE A 70 -3.48 5.41 -8.91
N TRP A 71 -2.66 6.42 -8.66
CA TRP A 71 -1.70 6.49 -7.56
C TRP A 71 -2.09 7.62 -6.58
N PRO A 72 -2.04 7.41 -5.24
CA PRO A 72 -2.05 6.12 -4.56
C PRO A 72 -3.43 5.45 -4.63
N THR A 73 -3.46 4.13 -4.49
CA THR A 73 -4.69 3.36 -4.29
C THR A 73 -4.43 2.33 -3.20
N VAL A 74 -5.34 2.23 -2.23
CA VAL A 74 -5.29 1.24 -1.15
C VAL A 74 -6.44 0.25 -1.32
N TYR A 75 -6.11 -1.03 -1.22
CA TYR A 75 -7.08 -2.13 -1.18
C TYR A 75 -6.96 -2.82 0.17
N LEU A 76 -8.09 -3.05 0.85
CA LEU A 76 -8.13 -3.92 2.03
C LEU A 76 -8.75 -5.27 1.65
N ILE A 77 -8.05 -6.33 2.02
CA ILE A 77 -8.40 -7.71 1.71
C ILE A 77 -8.75 -8.40 3.04
N GLY A 78 -9.93 -8.99 3.13
CA GLY A 78 -10.36 -9.72 4.32
C GLY A 78 -9.69 -11.09 4.45
N LYS A 79 -9.89 -11.78 5.59
CA LYS A 79 -9.26 -13.07 5.91
C LYS A 79 -9.54 -14.19 4.88
N LYS A 80 -10.62 -14.07 4.10
CA LYS A 80 -10.99 -14.99 3.01
C LYS A 80 -10.34 -14.66 1.66
N GLY A 81 -9.41 -13.70 1.60
CA GLY A 81 -8.75 -13.28 0.36
C GLY A 81 -9.61 -12.40 -0.54
N ILE A 82 -10.76 -11.92 -0.07
CA ILE A 82 -11.71 -11.10 -0.84
C ILE A 82 -11.43 -9.62 -0.56
N VAL A 83 -11.41 -8.78 -1.60
CA VAL A 83 -11.32 -7.31 -1.45
C VAL A 83 -12.60 -6.79 -0.80
N ARG A 84 -12.44 -6.05 0.30
CA ARG A 84 -13.56 -5.51 1.11
C ARG A 84 -13.65 -4.00 1.10
N TYR A 85 -12.56 -3.32 0.72
CA TYR A 85 -12.50 -1.87 0.63
C TYR A 85 -11.47 -1.45 -0.41
N LYS A 86 -11.77 -0.38 -1.14
CA LYS A 86 -10.85 0.30 -2.05
C LYS A 86 -10.98 1.80 -1.83
N THR A 87 -9.86 2.49 -1.73
CA THR A 87 -9.81 3.96 -1.75
C THR A 87 -8.76 4.42 -2.75
N ILE A 88 -9.08 5.51 -3.44
CA ILE A 88 -8.26 6.12 -4.48
C ILE A 88 -7.89 7.52 -4.02
N GLY A 89 -6.63 7.91 -4.23
CA GLY A 89 -6.12 9.21 -3.84
C GLY A 89 -5.70 9.30 -2.37
N GLU A 90 -5.24 10.48 -1.99
CA GLU A 90 -4.73 10.79 -0.65
C GLU A 90 -5.86 11.16 0.32
N GLY A 91 -5.68 10.88 1.62
CA GLY A 91 -6.41 11.56 2.70
C GLY A 91 -7.61 10.84 3.31
N ASN A 92 -8.04 9.70 2.78
CA ASN A 92 -9.12 8.88 3.36
C ASN A 92 -8.67 8.05 4.58
N HIS A 93 -7.75 8.57 5.40
CA HIS A 93 -7.03 7.80 6.42
C HIS A 93 -7.94 7.30 7.54
N ALA A 94 -8.81 8.16 8.08
CA ALA A 94 -9.70 7.79 9.18
C ALA A 94 -10.65 6.65 8.78
N ARG A 95 -11.28 6.78 7.61
CA ARG A 95 -12.18 5.75 7.08
C ARG A 95 -11.44 4.44 6.76
N THR A 96 -10.22 4.55 6.19
CA THR A 96 -9.39 3.36 5.92
C THR A 96 -9.04 2.63 7.21
N GLU A 97 -8.69 3.38 8.27
CA GLU A 97 -8.38 2.80 9.57
C GLU A 97 -9.60 2.13 10.23
N GLU A 98 -10.79 2.72 10.14
CA GLU A 98 -12.03 2.10 10.62
C GLU A 98 -12.31 0.77 9.91
N MET A 99 -12.09 0.73 8.59
CA MET A 99 -12.23 -0.50 7.82
C MET A 99 -11.18 -1.54 8.20
N ILE A 100 -9.93 -1.14 8.48
CA ILE A 100 -8.90 -2.04 9.01
C ILE A 100 -9.38 -2.66 10.33
N LYS A 101 -9.83 -1.84 11.29
CA LYS A 101 -10.31 -2.33 12.59
C LYS A 101 -11.49 -3.29 12.44
N THR A 102 -12.44 -2.96 11.57
CA THR A 102 -13.59 -3.83 11.25
C THR A 102 -13.14 -5.19 10.74
N LEU A 103 -12.22 -5.23 9.77
CA LEU A 103 -11.75 -6.49 9.17
C LEU A 103 -10.87 -7.32 10.11
N LEU A 104 -10.18 -6.68 11.05
CA LEU A 104 -9.40 -7.41 12.06
C LEU A 104 -10.30 -8.11 13.09
N ALA A 105 -11.48 -7.55 13.37
CA ALA A 105 -12.44 -8.07 14.32
C ALA A 105 -13.35 -9.21 13.77
N GLU A 106 -13.36 -9.44 12.46
CA GLU A 106 -14.06 -10.59 11.82
C GLU A 106 -13.47 -11.94 12.20
#